data_AF-A0A920S4E4-F1
#
_entry.id   AF-A0A920S4E4-F1
#
_cell.length_a   1.000
_cell.length_b   1.000
_cell.length_c   1.000
_cell.angle_alpha   90.00
_cell.angle_beta   90.00
_cell.angle_gamma   90.00
#
_symmetry.space_group_name_H-M   'P 1'
#
loop_
_entity.id
_entity.type
_entity.pdbx_description
1 polymer ?
#
loop_
_entity_poly.entity_id
_entity_poly.type
_entity_poly.pdbx_seq_one_letter_code
_entity_poly.pdbx_strand_id
1 'polypeptide(L)' 'MYHDQGHIPLKALCFDEAVNITLGLPIVRTSVDHGTALDIAGLGQANPSSLFEAVKLALKFI' A
#
# COMPACT_ATOMS: atom_id res chain seq x y z
N MET A 1 -6.83 -7.34 19.66
CA MET A 1 -5.62 -7.56 18.81
C MET A 1 -5.24 -6.24 18.17
N TYR A 2 -3.95 -6.00 17.91
CA TYR A 2 -3.39 -4.67 17.61
C TYR A 2 -2.47 -4.66 16.38
N HIS A 3 -2.09 -3.45 15.93
CA HIS A 3 -1.38 -3.17 14.67
C HIS A 3 -0.22 -4.12 14.35
N ASP A 4 0.78 -4.17 15.23
CA ASP A 4 2.03 -4.90 14.96
C ASP A 4 1.84 -6.40 14.83
N GLN A 5 0.79 -6.94 15.45
CA GLN A 5 0.48 -8.36 15.36
C GLN A 5 0.11 -8.81 13.94
N GLY A 6 -0.51 -7.92 13.15
CA GLY A 6 -0.81 -8.18 11.74
C GLY A 6 0.23 -7.61 10.79
N HIS A 7 0.75 -6.41 11.08
CA HIS A 7 1.61 -5.68 10.16
C HIS A 7 3.05 -6.22 10.10
N ILE A 8 3.61 -6.69 11.23
CA ILE A 8 4.96 -7.30 11.23
C ILE A 8 5.05 -8.50 10.27
N PRO A 9 4.19 -9.54 10.38
CA PRO A 9 4.31 -10.70 9.49
C PRO A 9 3.99 -10.36 8.02
N LEU A 10 3.05 -9.45 7.76
CA LEU A 10 2.73 -8.99 6.40
C LEU A 10 3.95 -8.32 5.74
N LYS A 11 4.54 -7.34 6.42
CA LYS A 11 5.68 -6.58 5.90
C LYS A 11 6.95 -7.41 5.80
N ALA A 12 7.11 -8.44 6.64
CA ALA A 12 8.22 -9.39 6.53
C ALA A 12 8.16 -10.24 5.26
N LEU A 13 6.96 -10.49 4.71
CA LEU A 13 6.76 -11.32 3.52
C LEU A 13 6.65 -10.50 2.22
N CYS A 14 6.01 -9.32 2.27
CA CYS A 14 5.57 -8.61 1.07
C CYS A 14 5.71 -7.08 1.18
N PHE A 15 6.82 -6.57 1.72
CA PHE A 15 6.99 -5.13 2.03
C PHE A 15 6.64 -4.19 0.86
N ASP A 16 7.16 -4.43 -0.34
CA ASP A 16 6.98 -3.53 -1.49
C ASP A 16 5.66 -3.73 -2.25
N GLU A 17 4.92 -4.80 -1.91
CA GLU A 17 3.68 -5.21 -2.57
C GLU A 17 2.46 -5.08 -1.66
N ALA A 18 2.65 -4.71 -0.39
CA ALA A 18 1.57 -4.53 0.56
C ALA A 18 0.64 -3.37 0.12
N VAL A 19 -0.66 -3.62 0.25
CA VAL A 19 -1.73 -2.67 -0.09
C VAL A 19 -2.63 -2.45 1.12
N ASN A 20 -2.92 -1.19 1.43
CA ASN A 20 -3.92 -0.84 2.43
C ASN A 20 -5.31 -0.76 1.79
N ILE A 21 -6.32 -1.39 2.40
CA ILE A 21 -7.73 -1.33 1.98
C ILE A 21 -8.54 -0.69 3.10
N THR A 22 -9.33 0.33 2.77
CA THR A 22 -10.24 0.94 3.75
C THR A 22 -11.63 0.35 3.62
N LEU A 23 -11.95 -0.57 4.53
CA LEU A 23 -13.26 -1.20 4.61
C LEU A 23 -14.30 -0.26 5.24
N GLY A 24 -15.57 -0.44 4.87
CA GLY A 24 -16.71 0.31 5.44
C GLY A 24 -17.08 1.60 4.70
N LEU A 25 -16.34 1.99 3.67
CA LEU A 25 -16.71 3.10 2.78
C LEU A 25 -17.75 2.65 1.74
N PRO A 26 -18.58 3.57 1.20
CA PRO A 26 -19.51 3.27 0.10
C PRO A 26 -18.83 3.21 -1.28
N ILE A 27 -17.49 3.23 -1.32
CA ILE A 27 -16.66 3.16 -2.53
C ILE A 27 -15.45 2.26 -2.27
N VAL A 28 -14.90 1.67 -3.33
CA VAL A 28 -13.62 0.94 -3.27
C VAL A 28 -12.50 1.95 -3.03
N ARG A 29 -11.73 1.76 -1.95
CA ARG A 29 -10.54 2.57 -1.65
C ARG A 29 -9.36 1.69 -1.25
N THR A 30 -8.32 1.70 -2.07
CA THR A 30 -6.99 1.16 -1.79
C THR A 30 -5.97 2.29 -1.64
N SER A 31 -4.84 2.03 -1.01
CA SER A 31 -3.70 2.95 -0.99
C SER A 31 -2.36 2.23 -0.84
N VAL A 32 -1.29 2.96 -1.15
CA VAL A 32 0.09 2.55 -0.88
C VAL A 32 0.33 2.33 0.63
N ASP A 33 1.37 1.56 0.95
CA ASP A 33 1.84 1.28 2.32
C ASP A 33 3.11 2.09 2.70
N HIS A 34 3.64 2.90 1.78
CA HIS A 34 4.77 3.80 2.03
C HIS A 34 4.34 5.24 2.35
N GLY A 35 5.27 6.02 2.90
CA GLY A 35 5.10 7.46 3.17
C GLY A 35 5.38 8.34 1.95
N THR A 36 5.62 9.63 2.21
CA THR A 36 5.82 10.67 1.18
C THR A 36 7.22 10.69 0.56
N ALA A 37 8.23 10.15 1.24
CA ALA A 37 9.61 10.08 0.77
C ALA A 37 10.13 11.43 0.20
N LEU A 38 9.95 12.52 0.96
CA LEU A 38 10.24 13.89 0.52
C LEU A 38 11.71 14.13 0.16
N ASP A 39 12.61 13.39 0.78
CA ASP A 39 14.05 13.40 0.53
C ASP A 39 14.42 12.94 -0.90
N ILE A 40 13.55 12.16 -1.56
CA ILE A 40 13.75 11.68 -2.94
C ILE A 40 12.73 12.23 -3.94
N ALA A 41 11.89 13.18 -3.52
CA ALA A 41 10.88 13.78 -4.38
C ALA A 41 11.53 14.49 -5.58
N GLY A 42 11.10 14.16 -6.80
CA GLY A 42 11.64 14.72 -8.04
C GLY A 42 12.97 14.11 -8.52
N LEU A 43 13.55 13.17 -7.77
CA LEU A 43 14.83 12.54 -8.16
C LEU A 43 14.67 11.30 -9.06
N GLY A 44 13.43 10.83 -9.28
CA GLY A 44 13.16 9.63 -10.09
C GLY A 44 13.56 8.31 -9.42
N GLN A 45 13.77 8.32 -8.09
CA GLN A 45 14.26 7.15 -7.33
C GLN A 45 13.15 6.36 -6.62
N ALA A 46 11.93 6.91 -6.55
CA ALA A 46 10.82 6.26 -5.85
C ALA A 46 10.39 4.97 -6.57
N ASN A 47 10.21 3.88 -5.82
CA ASN A 47 9.69 2.62 -6.34
C ASN A 47 8.15 2.68 -6.46
N PRO A 48 7.57 2.57 -7.67
CA PRO A 48 6.12 2.66 -7.86
C PRO A 48 5.35 1.35 -7.61
N SER A 49 6.02 0.24 -7.26
CA SER A 49 5.38 -1.09 -7.16
C SER A 49 4.15 -1.14 -6.24
N SER A 50 4.22 -0.55 -5.04
CA SER A 50 3.07 -0.52 -4.10
C SER A 50 1.86 0.21 -4.70
N LEU A 51 2.08 1.28 -5.47
CA LEU A 51 1.00 1.99 -6.17
C LEU A 51 0.37 1.11 -7.26
N PHE A 52 1.18 0.40 -8.03
CA PHE A 52 0.69 -0.50 -9.06
C PHE A 52 -0.13 -1.65 -8.45
N GLU A 53 0.32 -2.25 -7.35
CA GLU A 53 -0.45 -3.28 -6.66
C GLU A 53 -1.76 -2.72 -6.07
N ALA A 54 -1.74 -1.50 -5.52
CA ALA A 54 -2.95 -0.85 -5.00
C ALA A 54 -3.99 -0.62 -6.10
N VAL A 55 -3.58 -0.18 -7.29
CA VAL A 55 -4.46 0.01 -8.45
C VAL A 55 -4.97 -1.33 -8.97
N LYS A 56 -4.09 -2.32 -9.17
CA LYS A 56 -4.48 -3.67 -9.61
C LYS A 56 -5.50 -4.29 -8.67
N LEU A 57 -5.33 -4.13 -7.36
CA LEU A 57 -6.26 -4.66 -6.38
C LEU A 57 -7.62 -3.94 -6.43
N ALA A 58 -7.63 -2.61 -6.55
CA ALA A 58 -8.88 -1.86 -6.71
C ALA A 58 -9.68 -2.32 -7.94
N LEU A 59 -9.00 -2.55 -9.06
CA LEU A 59 -9.61 -3.04 -10.30
C LEU A 59 -10.20 -4.46 -10.19
N LYS A 60 -9.81 -5.27 -9.20
CA LYS A 60 -10.41 -6.60 -8.96
C LYS A 60 -11.75 -6.52 -8.22
N PHE A 61 -12.08 -5.38 -7.63
CA PHE A 61 -13.34 -5.15 -6.89
C PHE A 61 -14.44 -4.49 -7.73
N ILE A 62 -14.14 -4.16 -9.00
CA ILE A 62 -15.04 -3.50 -9.96
C ILE A 62 -15.31 -4.48 -11.09
#